data_AF-A0A950U0Z7-F1
#
_entry.id   AF-A0A950U0Z7-F1
#
_cell.length_a   1.000
_cell.length_b   1.000
_cell.length_c   1.000
_cell.angle_alpha   90.00
_cell.angle_beta   90.00
_cell.angle_gamma   90.00
#
_symmetry.space_group_name_H-M   'P 1'
#
loop_
_entity.id
_entity.type
_entity.pdbx_description
1 polymer ?
#
loop_
_entity_poly.entity_id
_entity_poly.type
_entity_poly.pdbx_seq_one_letter_code
_entity_poly.pdbx_strand_id
1 'polypeptide(L)' 'MVGTDDEILVFSSAGNIIRMGANEISSQGRDATGVRVARLGEGETIVAVAPVLEAEAEGE' A
#
# COMPACT_ATOMS: atom_id res chain seq x y z
N MET A 1 6.07 9.48 5.78
CA MET A 1 5.88 9.89 4.36
C MET A 1 6.43 8.74 3.55
N VAL A 2 5.76 8.32 2.47
CA VAL A 2 6.17 7.16 1.66
C VAL A 2 6.93 7.66 0.44
N GLY A 3 8.15 7.20 0.25
CA GLY A 3 9.01 7.45 -0.91
C GLY A 3 8.67 6.53 -2.09
N THR A 4 9.28 6.80 -3.23
CA THR A 4 9.07 5.99 -4.47
C THR A 4 9.59 4.57 -4.34
N ASP A 5 10.67 4.40 -3.57
CA ASP A 5 11.35 3.11 -3.38
C ASP A 5 10.79 2.33 -2.18
N ASP A 6 9.85 2.93 -1.43
CA ASP A 6 9.21 2.28 -0.29
C ASP A 6 8.15 1.28 -0.77
N GLU A 7 7.76 0.41 0.15
CA GLU A 7 6.62 -0.49 -0.04
C GLU A 7 5.48 -0.16 0.92
N ILE A 8 4.28 -0.59 0.54
CA ILE A 8 3.11 -0.53 1.40
C ILE A 8 2.45 -1.91 1.54
N LEU A 9 1.79 -2.10 2.67
CA LEU A 9 0.88 -3.20 2.94
C LEU A 9 -0.56 -2.68 2.89
N VAL A 10 -1.41 -3.36 2.13
CA VAL A 10 -2.84 -3.08 2.02
C VAL A 10 -3.61 -4.26 2.60
N PHE A 11 -4.50 -3.98 3.55
CA PHE A 11 -5.24 -4.98 4.29
C PHE A 11 -6.71 -4.94 3.88
N SER A 12 -7.27 -6.10 3.53
CA SER A 12 -8.70 -6.22 3.22
C SER A 12 -9.52 -6.72 4.41
N SER A 13 -10.83 -6.47 4.38
CA SER A 13 -11.78 -6.98 5.37
C SER A 13 -11.89 -8.52 5.37
N ALA A 14 -11.44 -9.19 4.30
CA ALA A 14 -11.40 -10.65 4.20
C ALA A 14 -10.11 -11.26 4.78
N GLY A 15 -9.19 -10.44 5.32
CA GLY A 15 -7.92 -10.89 5.89
C GLY A 15 -6.80 -11.07 4.85
N ASN A 16 -7.01 -10.64 3.60
CA ASN A 16 -5.96 -10.64 2.59
C ASN A 16 -5.01 -9.47 2.83
N ILE A 17 -3.70 -9.74 2.67
CA ILE A 17 -2.65 -8.73 2.75
C ILE A 17 -1.94 -8.66 1.40
N ILE A 18 -1.88 -7.46 0.83
CA ILE A 18 -1.20 -7.18 -0.42
C ILE A 18 0.02 -6.33 -0.11
N ARG A 19 1.21 -6.81 -0.46
CA ARG A 19 2.46 -6.03 -0.44
C ARG A 19 2.73 -5.53 -1.85
N MET A 20 2.97 -4.24 -1.99
CA MET A 20 3.30 -3.63 -3.28
C MET A 20 4.26 -2.46 -3.13
N GLY A 21 5.04 -2.21 -4.18
CA GLY A 21 5.92 -1.05 -4.27
C GLY A 21 5.11 0.23 -4.45
N ALA A 22 5.53 1.32 -3.81
CA ALA A 22 4.91 2.63 -4.00
C ALA A 22 5.04 3.12 -5.46
N ASN A 23 6.13 2.75 -6.14
CA ASN A 23 6.36 3.01 -7.56
C ASN A 23 5.39 2.28 -8.52
N GLU A 24 4.67 1.25 -8.07
CA GLU A 24 3.65 0.56 -8.85
C GLU A 24 2.32 1.35 -8.88
N ILE A 25 2.17 2.34 -7.99
CA ILE A 25 0.99 3.19 -7.89
C ILE A 25 1.22 4.45 -8.73
N SER A 26 0.28 4.77 -9.62
CA SER A 26 0.35 5.98 -10.43
C SER A 26 0.43 7.23 -9.55
N SER A 27 1.45 8.06 -9.77
CA SER A 27 1.56 9.36 -9.13
C SER A 27 0.49 10.30 -9.69
N GLN A 28 -0.36 10.80 -8.81
CA GLN A 28 -1.45 11.69 -9.18
C GLN A 28 -1.50 12.92 -8.26
N GLY A 29 -2.04 14.01 -8.78
CA GLY A 29 -2.24 15.25 -8.02
C GLY A 29 -3.33 15.10 -6.94
N ARG A 30 -3.38 16.06 -6.02
CA ARG A 30 -4.29 16.04 -4.86
C ARG A 30 -5.77 15.94 -5.22
N ASP A 31 -6.18 16.52 -6.34
CA ASP A 31 -7.58 16.57 -6.77
C ASP A 31 -8.00 15.35 -7.61
N ALA A 32 -7.13 14.35 -7.76
CA ALA A 32 -7.41 13.15 -8.53
C ALA A 32 -8.25 12.12 -7.76
N THR A 33 -8.96 11.27 -8.49
CA THR A 33 -9.76 10.17 -7.93
C THR A 33 -8.91 8.99 -7.43
N GLY A 34 -7.65 8.91 -7.84
CA GLY A 34 -6.78 7.78 -7.53
C GLY A 34 -6.88 6.63 -8.53
N VAL A 35 -6.15 5.55 -8.25
CA VAL A 35 -6.13 4.32 -9.03
C VAL A 35 -6.52 3.12 -8.19
N ARG A 36 -6.97 2.05 -8.84
CA ARG A 36 -7.30 0.79 -8.17
C ARG A 36 -6.03 -0.02 -7.94
N VAL A 37 -5.64 -0.20 -6.68
CA VAL A 37 -4.46 -1.00 -6.28
C VAL A 37 -4.77 -2.48 -6.03
N ALA A 38 -6.04 -2.82 -5.78
CA ALA A 38 -6.48 -4.18 -5.50
C ALA A 38 -7.85 -4.46 -6.14
N ARG A 39 -8.06 -5.70 -6.60
CA ARG A 39 -9.39 -6.20 -6.94
C ARG A 39 -9.97 -6.87 -5.69
N LEU A 40 -11.14 -6.43 -5.27
CA LEU A 40 -11.82 -6.94 -4.09
C LEU A 40 -13.01 -7.81 -4.51
N GLY A 41 -13.32 -8.80 -3.70
CA GLY A 41 -14.56 -9.57 -3.80
C GLY A 41 -15.79 -8.72 -3.49
N GLU A 42 -16.97 -9.30 -3.72
CA GLU A 42 -18.23 -8.63 -3.41
C GLU A 42 -18.36 -8.39 -1.89
N GLY A 43 -18.64 -7.14 -1.50
CA GLY A 43 -18.73 -6.73 -0.09
C GLY A 43 -17.38 -6.60 0.64
N GLU A 44 -16.25 -6.87 -0.02
CA GLU A 44 -14.91 -6.71 0.55
C GLU A 44 -14.44 -5.25 0.42
N THR A 45 -13.79 -4.74 1.46
CA THR A 45 -13.25 -3.38 1.50
C THR A 45 -11.79 -3.39 1.96
N ILE A 46 -11.05 -2.32 1.64
CA ILE A 46 -9.76 -2.07 2.30
C ILE A 46 -10.02 -1.52 3.69
N VAL A 47 -9.39 -2.12 4.70
CA VAL A 47 -9.55 -1.73 6.12
C VAL A 47 -8.33 -0.98 6.66
N ALA A 48 -7.15 -1.19 6.07
CA ALA A 48 -5.95 -0.46 6.46
C ALA A 48 -4.92 -0.40 5.32
N VAL A 49 -4.05 0.60 5.40
CA VAL A 49 -2.83 0.72 4.58
C VAL A 49 -1.70 1.14 5.52
N ALA A 50 -0.55 0.49 5.42
CA ALA A 50 0.62 0.81 6.25
C ALA A 50 1.89 0.82 5.39
N PRO A 51 2.85 1.74 5.63
CA PRO A 51 4.16 1.65 5.02
C PRO A 51 4.93 0.46 5.61
N VAL A 52 5.76 -0.17 4.77
CA VAL A 52 6.79 -1.09 5.24
C VAL A 52 7.94 -0.24 5.76
N LEU A 53 8.26 -0.40 7.05
CA LEU A 53 9.43 0.23 7.63
C LEU A 53 10.60 -0.72 7.47
N GLU A 54 11.66 -0.28 6.80
CA GLU A 54 12.95 -0.96 6.90
C GLU A 54 13.38 -0.87 8.37
N ALA A 55 13.58 -2.02 9.02
CA ALA A 55 14.26 -2.03 10.28
C ALA A 55 15.69 -1.55 10.00
N GLU A 56 16.16 -0.54 10.73
CA GLU A 56 17.59 -0.27 10.82
C GLU A 56 18.23 -1.61 11.19
N ALA A 57 18.99 -2.20 10.26
CA ALA A 57 19.86 -3.30 10.62
C ALA A 57 20.74 -2.75 11.75
N GLU A 58 20.57 -3.29 12.96
CA GLU A 58 21.49 -3.01 14.06
C GLU A 58 22.88 -3.34 13.52
N GLY A 59 23.63 -2.29 13.19
CA GLY A 59 24.96 -2.42 12.64
C GLY A 59 25.83 -3.17 13.63
N GLU A 60 26.51 -4.20 13.13
CA GLU A 60 27.66 -4.81 13.81
C GLU A 60 28.81 -3.81 13.93
#